data_AF-A0A7K1FMC7-F1
#
_entry.id   AF-A0A7K1FMC7-F1
#
_cell.length_a   1.000
_cell.length_b   1.000
_cell.length_c   1.000
_cell.angle_alpha   90.00
_cell.angle_beta   90.00
_cell.angle_gamma   90.00
#
_symmetry.space_group_name_H-M   'P 1'
#
loop_
_entity.id
_entity.type
_entity.pdbx_description
1 polymer ?
#
loop_
_entity_poly.entity_id
_entity_poly.type
_entity_poly.pdbx_seq_one_letter_code
_entity_poly.pdbx_strand_id
1 'polypeptide(L)'
;MTLLEPDTADRTITLVRHFPVPPAGVYAAWTEPDQLARWMGPRGYELDPETAQIDVRVGGGWSGALVGPDGTRFPTAGRYLVLEPPARIVFDWQDPSGADEAPTSSRVTVTFAPSADGTEMTFVLLAPGPLSGEDTARQGWDQTFDRLAGLLDPMTLPQGDTGLLDTDVAQRLLHSTELARVAYVAPDGTPRLFPVLFLFRDGEVVFSTFGGAAKIEGIRRSRAIAITIDTAGQPPEMLQLRGDAVVTTTDGVEPDYIAAHRRYSGDEAAEAVRADIDKPGLVMARIALRPTWVGVVDFVRRFPGGATAEEFANKG
;
A
#
# COMPACT_ATOMS: atom_id res chain seq x y z
N MET A 1 -56.02 8.12 -9.03
CA MET A 1 -55.19 7.35 -8.07
C MET A 1 -53.76 7.75 -8.34
N THR A 2 -53.25 8.72 -7.58
CA THR A 2 -51.89 9.26 -7.75
C THR A 2 -50.97 8.36 -6.95
N LEU A 3 -50.11 7.59 -7.63
CA LEU A 3 -49.01 6.89 -6.98
C LEU A 3 -48.05 7.98 -6.46
N LEU A 4 -47.97 8.14 -5.15
CA LEU A 4 -46.89 8.89 -4.52
C LEU A 4 -45.61 8.10 -4.82
N GLU A 5 -44.64 8.75 -5.47
CA GLU A 5 -43.30 8.18 -5.60
C GLU A 5 -42.77 7.90 -4.18
N PRO A 6 -42.26 6.68 -3.90
CA PRO A 6 -41.76 6.35 -2.58
C PRO A 6 -40.57 7.25 -2.21
N ASP A 7 -40.52 7.70 -0.95
CA ASP A 7 -39.42 8.50 -0.42
C ASP A 7 -38.09 7.75 -0.57
N THR A 8 -37.10 8.38 -1.21
CA THR A 8 -35.74 7.85 -1.37
C THR A 8 -35.00 7.69 -0.05
N ALA A 9 -35.40 8.40 1.01
CA ALA A 9 -34.80 8.26 2.34
C ALA A 9 -34.91 6.82 2.88
N ASP A 10 -36.09 6.20 2.72
CA ASP A 10 -36.39 4.84 3.22
C ASP A 10 -35.68 3.71 2.42
N ARG A 11 -34.86 4.09 1.44
CA ARG A 11 -34.18 3.20 0.48
C ARG A 11 -32.66 3.35 0.49
N THR A 12 -32.11 4.26 1.30
CA THR A 12 -30.70 4.64 1.21
C THR A 12 -29.96 4.41 2.52
N ILE A 13 -28.80 3.73 2.45
CA ILE A 13 -27.84 3.66 3.55
C ILE A 13 -26.66 4.55 3.20
N THR A 14 -26.41 5.55 4.03
CA THR A 14 -25.21 6.41 3.95
C THR A 14 -24.31 6.16 5.16
N LEU A 15 -23.04 5.88 4.88
CA LEU A 15 -21.99 5.67 5.86
C LEU A 15 -20.78 6.54 5.51
N VAL A 16 -20.24 7.23 6.50
CA VAL A 16 -19.01 8.02 6.37
C VAL A 16 -17.93 7.39 7.24
N ARG A 17 -16.72 7.26 6.70
CA ARG A 17 -15.54 6.71 7.39
C ARG A 17 -14.30 7.53 7.09
N HIS A 18 -13.40 7.58 8.05
CA HIS A 18 -12.10 8.23 7.94
C HIS A 18 -11.02 7.16 7.97
N PHE A 19 -10.06 7.23 7.04
CA PHE A 19 -8.91 6.32 6.99
C PHE A 19 -7.60 7.13 6.96
N PRO A 20 -6.56 6.72 7.73
CA PRO A 20 -5.30 7.45 7.85
C PRO A 20 -4.34 7.16 6.68
N VAL A 21 -4.87 7.06 5.46
CA VAL A 21 -4.11 6.81 4.23
C VAL A 21 -4.63 7.73 3.12
N PRO A 22 -3.82 8.06 2.09
CA PRO A 22 -4.26 8.87 0.96
C PRO A 22 -5.42 8.21 0.19
N PRO A 23 -6.26 8.98 -0.56
CA PRO A 23 -7.41 8.42 -1.28
C PRO A 23 -7.04 7.29 -2.24
N ALA A 24 -5.84 7.34 -2.81
CA ALA A 24 -5.31 6.28 -3.67
C ALA A 24 -5.20 4.92 -2.95
N GLY A 25 -4.85 4.91 -1.67
CA GLY A 25 -4.77 3.68 -0.86
C GLY A 25 -6.14 3.08 -0.58
N VAL A 26 -7.11 3.92 -0.21
CA VAL A 26 -8.49 3.46 -0.01
C VAL A 26 -9.08 2.96 -1.33
N TYR A 27 -8.87 3.70 -2.43
CA TYR A 27 -9.33 3.31 -3.77
C TYR A 27 -8.73 1.95 -4.19
N ALA A 28 -7.43 1.73 -3.97
CA ALA A 28 -6.77 0.46 -4.25
C ALA A 28 -7.40 -0.69 -3.46
N ALA A 29 -7.75 -0.49 -2.19
CA ALA A 29 -8.41 -1.54 -1.40
C ALA A 29 -9.77 -1.98 -1.96
N TRP A 30 -10.46 -1.13 -2.73
CA TRP A 30 -11.71 -1.45 -3.42
C TRP A 30 -11.52 -2.07 -4.82
N THR A 31 -10.35 -1.90 -5.43
CA THR A 31 -10.11 -2.23 -6.85
C THR A 31 -9.05 -3.29 -7.08
N GLU A 32 -8.21 -3.59 -6.09
CA GLU A 32 -7.25 -4.69 -6.14
C GLU A 32 -7.89 -5.96 -5.58
N PRO A 33 -8.06 -7.03 -6.38
CA PRO A 33 -8.73 -8.26 -5.97
C PRO A 33 -8.18 -8.87 -4.67
N ASP A 34 -6.86 -8.90 -4.54
CA ASP A 34 -6.15 -9.44 -3.37
C ASP A 34 -6.40 -8.63 -2.10
N GLN A 35 -6.65 -7.32 -2.22
CA GLN A 35 -7.00 -6.48 -1.08
C GLN A 35 -8.47 -6.66 -0.73
N LEU A 36 -9.36 -6.59 -1.74
CA LEU A 36 -10.80 -6.71 -1.57
C LEU A 36 -11.18 -7.99 -0.79
N ALA A 37 -10.56 -9.12 -1.15
CA ALA A 37 -10.81 -10.40 -0.49
C ALA A 37 -10.43 -10.44 1.00
N ARG A 38 -9.50 -9.58 1.46
CA ARG A 38 -9.05 -9.56 2.88
C ARG A 38 -10.05 -8.90 3.82
N TRP A 39 -10.83 -7.93 3.34
CA TRP A 39 -11.68 -7.10 4.19
C TRP A 39 -13.17 -7.18 3.87
N MET A 40 -13.56 -7.58 2.65
CA MET A 40 -14.97 -7.59 2.23
C MET A 40 -15.80 -8.60 3.04
N GLY A 41 -16.91 -8.13 3.58
CA GLY A 41 -17.84 -8.89 4.40
C GLY A 41 -17.74 -8.58 5.91
N PRO A 42 -18.85 -8.73 6.67
CA PRO A 42 -18.88 -8.46 8.09
C PRO A 42 -17.98 -9.44 8.88
N ARG A 43 -17.83 -9.22 10.20
CA ARG A 43 -16.97 -10.06 11.04
C ARG A 43 -17.44 -11.52 11.01
N GLY A 44 -16.51 -12.45 10.82
CA GLY A 44 -16.79 -13.88 10.72
C GLY A 44 -17.27 -14.34 9.34
N TYR A 45 -17.38 -13.43 8.36
CA TYR A 45 -17.67 -13.76 6.97
C TYR A 45 -16.41 -13.62 6.12
N GLU A 46 -16.22 -14.52 5.16
CA GLU A 46 -15.08 -14.48 4.24
C GLU A 46 -15.57 -14.49 2.79
N LEU A 47 -14.91 -13.72 1.92
CA LEU A 47 -15.15 -13.80 0.48
C LEU A 47 -14.43 -15.05 -0.05
N ASP A 48 -15.19 -16.02 -0.57
CA ASP A 48 -14.61 -17.26 -1.09
C ASP A 48 -13.77 -16.99 -2.36
N PRO A 49 -12.44 -17.17 -2.30
CA PRO A 49 -11.54 -16.86 -3.41
C PRO A 49 -11.77 -17.77 -4.62
N GLU A 50 -12.33 -18.97 -4.47
CA GLU A 50 -12.62 -19.88 -5.60
C GLU A 50 -13.80 -19.38 -6.44
N THR A 51 -14.68 -18.57 -5.85
CA THR A 51 -15.86 -18.00 -6.53
C THR A 51 -15.71 -16.54 -6.88
N ALA A 52 -14.70 -15.87 -6.34
CA ALA A 52 -14.44 -14.45 -6.57
C ALA A 52 -13.97 -14.23 -8.02
N GLN A 53 -14.79 -13.54 -8.80
CA GLN A 53 -14.43 -13.01 -10.12
C GLN A 53 -14.50 -11.49 -10.04
N ILE A 54 -13.40 -10.81 -10.37
CA ILE A 54 -13.32 -9.35 -10.25
C ILE A 54 -12.63 -8.82 -11.51
N ASP A 55 -13.41 -8.25 -12.44
CA ASP A 55 -12.93 -7.59 -13.66
C ASP A 55 -13.03 -6.08 -13.49
N VAL A 56 -11.99 -5.45 -12.94
CA VAL A 56 -11.99 -4.03 -12.57
C VAL A 56 -11.78 -3.14 -13.79
N ARG A 57 -12.87 -2.94 -14.53
CA ARG A 57 -13.00 -1.96 -15.60
C ARG A 57 -14.45 -1.54 -15.71
N VAL A 58 -14.72 -0.38 -16.30
CA VAL A 58 -16.10 0.05 -16.58
C VAL A 58 -16.80 -1.01 -17.45
N GLY A 59 -17.97 -1.46 -17.01
CA GLY A 59 -18.75 -2.56 -17.60
C GLY A 59 -18.28 -3.97 -17.23
N GLY A 60 -17.13 -4.11 -16.55
CA GLY A 60 -16.62 -5.37 -16.02
C GLY A 60 -17.52 -5.92 -14.91
N GLY A 61 -17.63 -7.25 -14.87
CA GLY A 61 -18.44 -7.96 -13.87
C GLY A 61 -17.66 -8.21 -12.60
N TRP A 62 -18.36 -8.24 -11.47
CA TRP A 62 -17.83 -8.78 -10.23
C TRP A 62 -18.82 -9.79 -9.65
N SER A 63 -18.33 -10.86 -9.05
CA SER A 63 -19.14 -11.85 -8.34
C SER A 63 -18.32 -12.57 -7.29
N GLY A 64 -18.99 -13.10 -6.27
CA GLY A 64 -18.40 -13.98 -5.26
C GLY A 64 -19.44 -14.48 -4.30
N ALA A 65 -19.02 -15.25 -3.29
CA ALA A 65 -19.87 -15.66 -2.19
C ALA A 65 -19.25 -15.23 -0.86
N LEU A 66 -20.00 -14.53 -0.03
CA LEU A 66 -19.65 -14.35 1.38
C LEU A 66 -20.04 -15.64 2.12
N VAL A 67 -19.09 -16.26 2.81
CA VAL A 67 -19.29 -17.50 3.56
C VAL A 67 -19.29 -17.17 5.04
N GLY A 68 -20.39 -17.47 5.73
CA GLY A 68 -20.55 -17.27 7.17
C GLY A 68 -19.89 -18.37 8.01
N PRO A 69 -19.81 -18.20 9.34
CA PRO A 69 -19.14 -19.13 10.26
C PRO A 69 -19.76 -20.53 10.31
N ASP A 70 -21.04 -20.63 9.97
CA ASP A 70 -21.82 -21.86 9.89
C ASP A 70 -21.73 -22.54 8.50
N GLY A 71 -20.95 -21.98 7.58
CA GLY A 71 -20.83 -22.41 6.20
C GLY A 71 -21.94 -21.91 5.28
N THR A 72 -22.87 -21.09 5.78
CA THR A 72 -23.93 -20.50 4.95
C THR A 72 -23.30 -19.56 3.92
N ARG A 73 -23.70 -19.70 2.65
CA ARG A 73 -23.16 -18.94 1.52
C ARG A 73 -24.15 -17.88 1.08
N PHE A 74 -23.67 -16.67 0.88
CA PHE A 74 -24.42 -15.52 0.38
C PHE A 74 -23.80 -15.08 -0.95
N PRO A 75 -24.30 -15.62 -2.08
CA PRO A 75 -23.87 -15.20 -3.40
C PRO A 75 -24.13 -13.71 -3.60
N THR A 76 -23.19 -13.02 -4.23
CA THR A 76 -23.30 -11.61 -4.57
C THR A 76 -22.64 -11.35 -5.91
N ALA A 77 -23.21 -10.45 -6.69
CA ALA A 77 -22.69 -10.09 -8.00
C ALA A 77 -23.07 -8.66 -8.40
N GLY A 78 -22.44 -8.18 -9.45
CA GLY A 78 -22.80 -6.91 -10.07
C GLY A 78 -21.84 -6.50 -11.19
N ARG A 79 -21.89 -5.21 -11.54
CA ARG A 79 -21.05 -4.62 -12.58
C ARG A 79 -20.48 -3.29 -12.12
N TYR A 80 -19.23 -3.01 -12.49
CA TYR A 80 -18.65 -1.69 -12.32
C TYR A 80 -19.22 -0.74 -13.38
N LEU A 81 -19.69 0.43 -12.95
CA LEU A 81 -20.35 1.42 -13.80
C LEU A 81 -19.51 2.68 -13.94
N VAL A 82 -18.84 3.08 -12.86
CA VAL A 82 -17.92 4.22 -12.84
C VAL A 82 -16.69 3.82 -12.05
N LEU A 83 -15.52 4.08 -12.62
CA LEU A 83 -14.22 3.95 -11.98
C LEU A 83 -13.43 5.22 -12.32
N GLU A 84 -13.28 6.11 -11.34
CA GLU A 84 -12.56 7.38 -11.47
C GLU A 84 -11.45 7.41 -10.41
N PRO A 85 -10.26 6.83 -10.68
CA PRO A 85 -9.18 6.82 -9.70
C PRO A 85 -8.67 8.24 -9.39
N PRO A 86 -8.38 8.57 -8.11
CA PRO A 86 -8.67 7.81 -6.89
C PRO A 86 -9.99 8.24 -6.22
N ALA A 87 -10.87 8.95 -6.92
CA ALA A 87 -11.96 9.75 -6.34
C ALA A 87 -13.29 9.01 -6.17
N ARG A 88 -13.64 8.06 -7.06
CA ARG A 88 -15.00 7.50 -7.09
C ARG A 88 -15.11 6.12 -7.71
N ILE A 89 -15.98 5.30 -7.13
CA ILE A 89 -16.41 4.00 -7.63
C ILE A 89 -17.94 3.93 -7.58
N VAL A 90 -18.56 3.44 -8.67
CA VAL A 90 -20.00 3.14 -8.71
C VAL A 90 -20.19 1.76 -9.29
N PHE A 91 -20.97 0.92 -8.62
CA PHE A 91 -21.24 -0.45 -9.07
C PHE A 91 -22.63 -0.92 -8.64
N ASP A 92 -23.16 -1.88 -9.38
CA ASP A 92 -24.39 -2.57 -9.00
C ASP A 92 -24.09 -3.67 -7.98
N TRP A 93 -25.02 -3.95 -7.07
CA TRP A 93 -24.99 -5.03 -6.08
C TRP A 93 -26.30 -5.82 -6.11
N GLN A 94 -26.23 -7.12 -6.31
CA GLN A 94 -27.39 -8.01 -6.38
C GLN A 94 -27.07 -9.40 -5.83
N ASP A 95 -28.09 -10.08 -5.32
CA ASP A 95 -28.06 -11.51 -5.05
C ASP A 95 -28.39 -12.26 -6.37
N PRO A 96 -27.45 -13.01 -6.97
CA PRO A 96 -27.69 -13.73 -8.22
C PRO A 96 -28.59 -14.98 -8.03
N SER A 97 -28.93 -15.37 -6.79
CA SER A 97 -29.74 -16.56 -6.50
C SER A 97 -31.25 -16.31 -6.45
N GLY A 98 -31.69 -15.05 -6.53
CA GLY A 98 -33.10 -14.68 -6.49
C GLY A 98 -33.89 -15.22 -7.70
N ALA A 99 -34.97 -15.96 -7.41
CA ALA A 99 -35.96 -16.40 -8.40
C ALA A 99 -37.01 -15.29 -8.66
N ASP A 100 -37.22 -14.98 -9.94
CA ASP A 100 -38.28 -14.16 -10.56
C ASP A 100 -38.20 -12.62 -10.58
N GLU A 101 -38.37 -12.14 -11.82
CA GLU A 101 -38.82 -10.85 -12.35
C GLU A 101 -38.02 -9.55 -12.03
N ALA A 102 -37.14 -9.22 -13.01
CA ALA A 102 -36.30 -8.03 -13.17
C ALA A 102 -35.23 -7.82 -12.07
N PRO A 103 -33.92 -7.80 -12.41
CA PRO A 103 -32.88 -7.48 -11.44
C PRO A 103 -33.01 -6.00 -11.08
N THR A 104 -33.76 -5.70 -10.04
CA THR A 104 -33.69 -4.36 -9.43
C THR A 104 -32.44 -4.37 -8.56
N SER A 105 -31.28 -4.18 -9.19
CA SER A 105 -30.00 -4.17 -8.50
C SER A 105 -29.88 -2.97 -7.58
N SER A 106 -29.33 -3.16 -6.38
CA SER A 106 -28.91 -2.04 -5.55
C SER A 106 -27.77 -1.30 -6.22
N ARG A 107 -27.70 0.02 -6.03
CA ARG A 107 -26.62 0.86 -6.54
C ARG A 107 -25.72 1.28 -5.39
N VAL A 108 -24.44 0.94 -5.46
CA VAL A 108 -23.43 1.39 -4.51
C VAL A 108 -22.60 2.50 -5.14
N THR A 109 -22.46 3.61 -4.43
CA THR A 109 -21.55 4.71 -4.76
C THR A 109 -20.58 4.90 -3.61
N VAL A 110 -19.29 4.89 -3.91
CA VAL A 110 -18.21 5.16 -2.96
C VAL A 110 -17.41 6.34 -3.48
N THR A 111 -17.24 7.37 -2.65
CA THR A 111 -16.41 8.54 -2.96
C THR A 111 -15.30 8.69 -1.94
N PHE A 112 -14.13 9.13 -2.40
CA PHE A 112 -12.94 9.31 -1.59
C PHE A 112 -12.47 10.76 -1.70
N ALA A 113 -12.55 11.51 -0.60
CA ALA A 113 -12.10 12.90 -0.52
C ALA A 113 -10.85 12.99 0.37
N PRO A 114 -9.80 13.73 -0.03
CA PRO A 114 -8.69 14.03 0.88
C PRO A 114 -9.19 14.75 2.14
N SER A 115 -8.74 14.33 3.32
CA SER A 115 -8.91 15.04 4.60
C SER A 115 -7.55 15.53 5.11
N ALA A 116 -7.53 16.25 6.23
CA ALA A 116 -6.29 16.74 6.84
C ALA A 116 -5.32 15.62 7.28
N ASP A 117 -5.86 14.44 7.56
CA ASP A 117 -5.20 13.29 8.16
C ASP A 117 -5.33 12.01 7.31
N GLY A 118 -5.83 12.10 6.07
CA GLY A 118 -5.96 10.96 5.17
C GLY A 118 -7.12 11.11 4.20
N THR A 119 -8.14 10.25 4.35
CA THR A 119 -9.28 10.17 3.43
C THR A 119 -10.59 10.10 4.19
N GLU A 120 -11.55 10.93 3.80
CA GLU A 120 -12.97 10.73 4.09
C GLU A 120 -13.59 9.89 2.96
N MET A 121 -14.05 8.69 3.31
CA MET A 121 -14.82 7.82 2.42
C MET A 121 -16.31 8.00 2.73
N THR A 122 -17.10 8.33 1.71
CA THR A 122 -18.57 8.28 1.78
C THR A 122 -19.07 7.11 0.97
N PHE A 123 -19.80 6.20 1.62
CA PHE A 123 -20.47 5.06 1.03
C PHE A 123 -21.98 5.32 1.02
N VAL A 124 -22.59 5.15 -0.15
CA VAL A 124 -24.03 5.28 -0.36
C VAL A 124 -24.54 4.03 -1.05
N LEU A 125 -25.40 3.27 -0.40
CA LEU A 125 -26.16 2.16 -0.99
C LEU A 125 -27.59 2.61 -1.20
N LEU A 126 -28.05 2.56 -2.45
CA LEU A 126 -29.44 2.78 -2.83
C LEU A 126 -30.10 1.45 -3.20
N ALA A 127 -31.07 1.03 -2.41
CA ALA A 127 -31.82 -0.20 -2.62
C ALA A 127 -32.99 -0.01 -3.61
N PRO A 128 -33.40 -1.08 -4.32
CA PRO A 128 -34.50 -1.04 -5.28
C PRO A 128 -35.89 -0.81 -4.66
N GLY A 129 -36.05 -1.09 -3.36
CA GLY A 129 -37.28 -0.89 -2.60
C GLY A 129 -36.95 -0.48 -1.16
N PRO A 130 -37.97 -0.35 -0.30
CA PRO A 130 -37.79 -0.03 1.11
C PRO A 130 -36.83 -1.00 1.78
N LEU A 131 -35.91 -0.49 2.58
CA LEU A 131 -34.95 -1.31 3.32
C LEU A 131 -35.63 -1.92 4.55
N SER A 132 -36.14 -3.15 4.45
CA SER A 132 -36.53 -3.92 5.63
C SER A 132 -35.28 -4.42 6.36
N GLY A 133 -35.10 -4.07 7.64
CA GLY A 133 -33.90 -4.43 8.40
C GLY A 133 -32.70 -3.52 8.17
N GLU A 134 -32.94 -2.22 7.91
CA GLU A 134 -31.91 -1.19 7.71
C GLU A 134 -30.80 -1.26 8.78
N ASP A 135 -31.16 -1.43 10.05
CA ASP A 135 -30.20 -1.55 11.16
C ASP A 135 -29.23 -2.73 10.97
N THR A 136 -29.72 -3.88 10.48
CA THR A 136 -28.89 -5.07 10.23
C THR A 136 -27.95 -4.87 9.04
N ALA A 137 -28.43 -4.27 7.96
CA ALA A 137 -27.60 -3.99 6.78
C ALA A 137 -26.54 -2.91 7.09
N ARG A 138 -26.93 -1.85 7.80
CA ARG A 138 -26.04 -0.79 8.28
C ARG A 138 -24.98 -1.36 9.21
N GLN A 139 -25.36 -2.21 10.17
CA GLN A 139 -24.43 -2.87 11.07
C GLN A 139 -23.46 -3.81 10.33
N GLY A 140 -23.94 -4.55 9.33
CA GLY A 140 -23.09 -5.39 8.49
C GLY A 140 -22.04 -4.60 7.73
N TRP A 141 -22.43 -3.47 7.13
CA TRP A 141 -21.49 -2.57 6.46
C TRP A 141 -20.54 -1.86 7.44
N ASP A 142 -21.01 -1.45 8.61
CA ASP A 142 -20.16 -0.89 9.66
C ASP A 142 -19.05 -1.87 10.05
N GLN A 143 -19.38 -3.12 10.31
CA GLN A 143 -18.39 -4.17 10.61
C GLN A 143 -17.45 -4.46 9.44
N THR A 144 -17.96 -4.40 8.22
CA THR A 144 -17.15 -4.57 7.00
C THR A 144 -16.11 -3.44 6.90
N PHE A 145 -16.51 -2.20 7.20
CA PHE A 145 -15.58 -1.06 7.18
C PHE A 145 -14.62 -1.03 8.37
N ASP A 146 -14.96 -1.63 9.51
CA ASP A 146 -13.98 -1.88 10.58
C ASP A 146 -12.83 -2.78 10.08
N ARG A 147 -13.13 -3.78 9.24
CA ARG A 147 -12.09 -4.63 8.63
C ARG A 147 -11.27 -3.89 7.59
N LEU A 148 -11.93 -3.04 6.79
CA LEU A 148 -11.22 -2.14 5.87
C LEU A 148 -10.27 -1.21 6.63
N ALA A 149 -10.74 -0.64 7.76
CA ALA A 149 -9.90 0.17 8.65
C ALA A 149 -8.73 -0.65 9.18
N GLY A 150 -8.96 -1.89 9.59
CA GLY A 150 -7.91 -2.81 10.00
C GLY A 150 -6.89 -3.08 8.89
N LEU A 151 -7.30 -3.31 7.64
CA LEU A 151 -6.39 -3.52 6.51
C LEU A 151 -5.59 -2.27 6.16
N LEU A 152 -6.25 -1.11 6.20
CA LEU A 152 -5.65 0.17 5.85
C LEU A 152 -4.87 0.81 7.00
N ASP A 153 -5.01 0.29 8.22
CA ASP A 153 -4.22 0.72 9.35
C ASP A 153 -2.78 0.26 9.11
N PRO A 154 -1.85 1.18 8.82
CA PRO A 154 -0.47 0.79 8.58
C PRO A 154 0.11 0.02 9.77
N MET A 155 -0.44 0.17 10.98
CA MET A 155 -0.04 -0.52 12.20
C MET A 155 -0.30 -2.03 12.20
N THR A 156 -1.26 -2.52 11.43
CA THR A 156 -1.62 -3.96 11.39
C THR A 156 -0.89 -4.71 10.27
N LEU A 157 -0.31 -3.99 9.31
CA LEU A 157 0.39 -4.60 8.18
C LEU A 157 1.52 -5.53 8.68
N PRO A 158 1.63 -6.76 8.15
CA PRO A 158 2.70 -7.67 8.57
C PRO A 158 4.06 -7.19 8.04
N GLN A 159 5.12 -7.54 8.76
CA GLN A 159 6.49 -7.37 8.25
C GLN A 159 6.61 -8.11 6.91
N GLY A 160 7.07 -7.39 5.89
CA GLY A 160 7.17 -7.85 4.51
C GLY A 160 6.15 -7.25 3.56
N ASP A 161 5.08 -6.65 4.07
CA ASP A 161 4.13 -5.93 3.22
C ASP A 161 4.72 -4.60 2.74
N THR A 162 4.69 -4.35 1.43
CA THR A 162 5.26 -3.13 0.84
C THR A 162 4.51 -1.85 1.24
N GLY A 163 3.24 -1.96 1.66
CA GLY A 163 2.47 -0.83 2.18
C GLY A 163 3.07 -0.21 3.45
N LEU A 164 3.99 -0.91 4.12
CA LEU A 164 4.76 -0.37 5.24
C LEU A 164 5.63 0.84 4.87
N LEU A 165 5.93 1.05 3.58
CA LEU A 165 6.62 2.25 3.10
C LEU A 165 5.85 3.53 3.43
N ASP A 166 4.52 3.45 3.51
CA ASP A 166 3.66 4.61 3.73
C ASP A 166 3.52 4.98 5.22
N THR A 167 4.13 4.21 6.13
CA THR A 167 4.13 4.52 7.56
C THR A 167 4.95 5.78 7.86
N ASP A 168 4.56 6.55 8.90
CA ASP A 168 5.29 7.76 9.33
C ASP A 168 6.78 7.50 9.59
N VAL A 169 7.09 6.38 10.23
CA VAL A 169 8.48 5.97 10.52
C VAL A 169 9.25 5.72 9.22
N ALA A 170 8.67 4.96 8.29
CA ALA A 170 9.32 4.71 7.00
C ALA A 170 9.52 6.01 6.20
N GLN A 171 8.47 6.84 6.10
CA GLN A 171 8.54 8.12 5.39
C GLN A 171 9.57 9.06 6.00
N ARG A 172 9.63 9.18 7.33
CA ARG A 172 10.64 9.98 8.03
C ARG A 172 12.06 9.48 7.74
N LEU A 173 12.30 8.17 7.83
CA LEU A 173 13.61 7.58 7.56
C LEU A 173 14.01 7.75 6.08
N LEU A 174 13.11 7.49 5.13
CA LEU A 174 13.34 7.67 3.69
C LEU A 174 13.64 9.12 3.30
N HIS A 175 13.21 10.10 4.10
CA HIS A 175 13.43 11.54 3.88
C HIS A 175 14.45 12.18 4.84
N SER A 176 15.06 11.39 5.73
CA SER A 176 16.09 11.83 6.70
C SER A 176 17.48 12.05 6.09
N THR A 177 18.45 12.46 6.90
CA THR A 177 19.88 12.43 6.55
C THR A 177 20.63 11.29 7.22
N GLU A 178 19.94 10.22 7.63
CA GLU A 178 20.59 8.98 8.07
C GLU A 178 21.22 8.26 6.86
N LEU A 179 22.31 7.53 7.07
CA LEU A 179 22.91 6.73 5.99
C LEU A 179 22.14 5.42 5.82
N ALA A 180 21.88 5.06 4.56
CA ALA A 180 21.42 3.71 4.24
C ALA A 180 22.59 2.74 4.34
N ARG A 181 22.42 1.60 5.01
CA ARG A 181 23.39 0.50 5.02
C ARG A 181 22.93 -0.57 4.05
N VAL A 182 23.73 -0.78 3.00
CA VAL A 182 23.38 -1.69 1.89
C VAL A 182 24.14 -3.00 2.04
N ALA A 183 23.40 -4.10 2.05
CA ALA A 183 23.91 -5.45 2.01
C ALA A 183 23.73 -6.06 0.62
N TYR A 184 24.78 -6.68 0.07
CA TYR A 184 24.73 -7.43 -1.20
C TYR A 184 25.67 -8.64 -1.14
N VAL A 185 25.48 -9.58 -2.07
CA VAL A 185 26.36 -10.74 -2.26
C VAL A 185 27.46 -10.38 -3.26
N ALA A 186 28.72 -10.46 -2.84
CA ALA A 186 29.87 -10.21 -3.71
C ALA A 186 30.11 -11.39 -4.67
N PRO A 187 30.93 -11.22 -5.73
CA PRO A 187 31.23 -12.30 -6.69
C PRO A 187 31.84 -13.56 -6.06
N ASP A 188 32.44 -13.45 -4.87
CA ASP A 188 32.97 -14.58 -4.10
C ASP A 188 31.89 -15.34 -3.29
N GLY A 189 30.62 -14.94 -3.41
CA GLY A 189 29.47 -15.55 -2.72
C GLY A 189 29.26 -15.08 -1.29
N THR A 190 30.11 -14.19 -0.75
CA THR A 190 30.02 -13.73 0.63
C THR A 190 29.31 -12.37 0.75
N PRO A 191 28.64 -12.07 1.88
CA PRO A 191 27.95 -10.81 2.05
C PRO A 191 28.92 -9.64 2.23
N ARG A 192 28.49 -8.46 1.81
CA ARG A 192 29.16 -7.17 2.06
C ARG A 192 28.14 -6.18 2.60
N LEU A 193 28.56 -5.34 3.53
CA LEU A 193 27.74 -4.29 4.13
C LEU A 193 28.50 -2.97 4.09
N PHE A 194 27.88 -1.89 3.61
CA PHE A 194 28.51 -0.56 3.58
C PHE A 194 27.46 0.56 3.65
N PRO A 195 27.81 1.71 4.23
CA PRO A 195 26.92 2.87 4.27
C PRO A 195 26.94 3.64 2.93
N VAL A 196 25.80 4.25 2.58
CA VAL A 196 25.64 5.14 1.42
C VAL A 196 24.74 6.33 1.71
N LEU A 197 25.03 7.43 1.01
CA LEU A 197 24.07 8.48 0.72
C LEU A 197 23.02 7.92 -0.24
N PHE A 198 21.74 8.19 -0.01
CA PHE A 198 20.66 7.69 -0.85
C PHE A 198 19.60 8.76 -1.12
N LEU A 199 18.73 8.46 -2.08
CA LEU A 199 17.49 9.17 -2.36
C LEU A 199 16.35 8.16 -2.42
N PHE A 200 15.13 8.59 -2.10
CA PHE A 200 13.91 7.84 -2.37
C PHE A 200 13.12 8.53 -3.47
N ARG A 201 12.87 7.83 -4.58
CA ARG A 201 12.19 8.38 -5.77
C ARG A 201 11.39 7.30 -6.46
N ASP A 202 10.15 7.60 -6.84
CA ASP A 202 9.31 6.71 -7.64
C ASP A 202 9.17 5.29 -7.04
N GLY A 203 9.13 5.21 -5.70
CA GLY A 203 9.06 3.94 -4.97
C GLY A 203 10.39 3.19 -4.87
N GLU A 204 11.52 3.78 -5.29
CA GLU A 204 12.84 3.16 -5.31
C GLU A 204 13.81 3.85 -4.35
N VAL A 205 14.65 3.06 -3.68
CA VAL A 205 15.83 3.58 -2.98
C VAL A 205 17.00 3.58 -3.96
N VAL A 206 17.56 4.76 -4.16
CA VAL A 206 18.56 5.04 -5.19
C VAL A 206 19.85 5.51 -4.55
N PHE A 207 20.97 4.95 -4.98
CA PHE A 207 22.30 5.43 -4.63
C PHE A 207 23.26 5.24 -5.80
N SER A 208 24.36 5.98 -5.79
CA SER A 208 25.26 6.05 -6.92
C SER A 208 26.70 5.76 -6.51
N THR A 209 27.50 5.24 -7.44
CA THR A 209 28.89 4.86 -7.20
C THR A 209 29.74 5.02 -8.47
N PHE A 210 31.06 4.92 -8.34
CA PHE A 210 31.96 4.95 -9.50
C PHE A 210 31.90 3.62 -10.26
N GLY A 211 32.02 3.66 -11.59
CA GLY A 211 31.81 2.52 -12.49
C GLY A 211 32.71 1.31 -12.24
N GLY A 212 33.87 1.49 -11.61
CA GLY A 212 34.79 0.41 -11.22
C GLY A 212 34.50 -0.23 -9.85
N ALA A 213 33.44 0.16 -9.15
CA ALA A 213 33.16 -0.33 -7.81
C ALA A 213 32.77 -1.83 -7.82
N ALA A 214 33.40 -2.63 -6.96
CA ALA A 214 33.18 -4.07 -6.84
C ALA A 214 31.70 -4.48 -6.63
N LYS A 215 30.90 -3.59 -6.03
CA LYS A 215 29.46 -3.82 -5.80
C LYS A 215 28.66 -3.95 -7.09
N ILE A 216 29.08 -3.29 -8.18
CA ILE A 216 28.35 -3.28 -9.45
C ILE A 216 28.19 -4.69 -10.00
N GLU A 217 29.29 -5.45 -10.01
CA GLU A 217 29.28 -6.82 -10.53
C GLU A 217 28.43 -7.76 -9.67
N GLY A 218 28.60 -7.70 -8.34
CA GLY A 218 27.81 -8.52 -7.42
C GLY A 218 26.30 -8.26 -7.54
N ILE A 219 25.92 -6.97 -7.60
CA ILE A 219 24.52 -6.57 -7.75
C ILE A 219 23.97 -6.95 -9.13
N ARG A 220 24.73 -6.82 -10.23
CA ARG A 220 24.29 -7.27 -11.56
C ARG A 220 24.03 -8.78 -11.62
N ARG A 221 24.84 -9.58 -10.91
CA ARG A 221 24.70 -11.05 -10.86
C ARG A 221 23.50 -11.49 -10.03
N SER A 222 23.37 -10.97 -8.81
CA SER A 222 22.35 -11.42 -7.85
C SER A 222 21.03 -10.66 -7.93
N ARG A 223 21.08 -9.36 -8.27
CA ARG A 223 20.02 -8.35 -8.18
C ARG A 223 19.45 -8.12 -6.79
N ALA A 224 19.26 -9.18 -6.00
CA ALA A 224 18.81 -9.11 -4.63
C ALA A 224 19.81 -8.35 -3.74
N ILE A 225 19.34 -7.27 -3.12
CA ILE A 225 20.06 -6.55 -2.05
C ILE A 225 19.11 -6.29 -0.88
N ALA A 226 19.69 -5.99 0.29
CA ALA A 226 18.95 -5.53 1.45
C ALA A 226 19.48 -4.16 1.91
N ILE A 227 18.59 -3.32 2.43
CA ILE A 227 18.92 -1.99 2.94
C ILE A 227 18.34 -1.85 4.34
N THR A 228 19.09 -1.23 5.26
CA THR A 228 18.52 -0.68 6.50
C THR A 228 18.82 0.81 6.62
N ILE A 229 17.85 1.57 7.07
CA ILE A 229 17.97 2.98 7.47
C ILE A 229 17.48 3.04 8.90
N ASP A 230 18.30 3.54 9.81
CA ASP A 230 18.03 3.49 11.25
C ASP A 230 18.56 4.73 11.96
N THR A 231 17.90 5.11 13.05
CA THR A 231 18.36 6.20 13.92
C THR A 231 19.26 5.68 15.02
N ALA A 232 20.24 6.49 15.42
CA ALA A 232 21.08 6.20 16.59
C ALA A 232 20.39 6.52 17.94
N GLY A 233 19.20 7.14 17.90
CA GLY A 233 18.44 7.58 19.08
C GLY A 233 17.74 6.44 19.82
N GLN A 234 17.15 6.77 20.98
CA GLN A 234 16.37 5.83 21.80
C GLN A 234 14.93 6.36 21.96
N PRO A 235 13.89 5.56 21.64
CA PRO A 235 13.96 4.25 21.01
C PRO A 235 14.47 4.34 19.55
N PRO A 236 15.22 3.34 19.05
CA PRO A 236 15.70 3.37 17.68
C PRO A 236 14.55 3.09 16.71
N GLU A 237 14.49 3.87 15.64
CA GLU A 237 13.58 3.62 14.52
C GLU A 237 14.38 2.91 13.43
N MET A 238 13.78 1.92 12.76
CA MET A 238 14.44 1.14 11.71
C MET A 238 13.48 0.81 10.58
N LEU A 239 13.92 1.16 9.37
CA LEU A 239 13.32 0.75 8.11
C LEU A 239 14.24 -0.26 7.43
N GLN A 240 13.71 -1.46 7.16
CA GLN A 240 14.40 -2.53 6.48
C GLN A 240 13.74 -2.78 5.12
N LEU A 241 14.54 -2.92 4.08
CA LEU A 241 14.06 -3.14 2.71
C LEU A 241 14.80 -4.32 2.12
N ARG A 242 14.10 -5.15 1.35
CA ARG A 242 14.71 -6.15 0.45
C ARG A 242 14.02 -6.07 -0.89
N GLY A 243 14.78 -6.31 -1.96
CA GLY A 243 14.24 -6.29 -3.29
C GLY A 243 15.33 -6.42 -4.35
N ASP A 244 14.90 -6.34 -5.60
CA ASP A 244 15.79 -6.36 -6.74
C ASP A 244 16.32 -4.97 -7.03
N ALA A 245 17.62 -4.91 -7.33
CA ALA A 245 18.31 -3.71 -7.74
C ALA A 245 18.75 -3.74 -9.21
N VAL A 246 18.54 -2.62 -9.89
CA VAL A 246 18.98 -2.39 -11.26
C VAL A 246 20.19 -1.45 -11.25
N VAL A 247 21.20 -1.78 -12.05
CA VAL A 247 22.41 -0.97 -12.20
C VAL A 247 22.44 -0.33 -13.59
N THR A 248 22.36 0.99 -13.65
CA THR A 248 22.48 1.78 -14.88
C THR A 248 23.81 2.51 -14.88
N THR A 249 24.58 2.38 -15.97
CA THR A 249 25.87 3.07 -16.14
C THR A 249 25.67 4.39 -16.85
N THR A 250 26.41 5.41 -16.40
CA THR A 250 26.37 6.78 -16.94
C THR A 250 27.79 7.23 -17.26
N ASP A 251 27.96 7.76 -18.47
CA ASP A 251 29.18 8.46 -18.86
C ASP A 251 29.17 9.87 -18.25
N GLY A 252 30.17 10.18 -17.43
CA GLY A 252 30.24 11.41 -16.65
C GLY A 252 29.58 11.30 -15.27
N VAL A 253 29.20 12.45 -14.72
CA VAL A 253 28.65 12.56 -13.36
C VAL A 253 27.21 12.09 -13.33
N GLU A 254 26.92 11.11 -12.46
CA GLU A 254 25.55 10.63 -12.23
C GLU A 254 24.71 11.67 -11.46
N PRO A 255 23.57 12.16 -12.00
CA PRO A 255 22.77 13.22 -11.37
C PRO A 255 22.32 12.90 -9.94
N ASP A 256 21.93 11.65 -9.68
CA ASP A 256 21.47 11.24 -8.34
C ASP A 256 22.60 11.22 -7.31
N TYR A 257 23.87 11.10 -7.75
CA TYR A 257 25.01 11.24 -6.85
C TYR A 257 25.10 12.67 -6.28
N ILE A 258 24.99 13.68 -7.14
CA ILE A 258 25.05 15.09 -6.73
C ILE A 258 23.79 15.49 -5.95
N ALA A 259 22.62 15.02 -6.36
CA ALA A 259 21.39 15.29 -5.62
C ALA A 259 21.42 14.70 -4.20
N ALA A 260 22.03 13.53 -3.99
CA ALA A 260 22.22 12.97 -2.66
C ALA A 260 23.17 13.82 -1.81
N HIS A 261 24.34 14.23 -2.35
CA HIS A 261 25.24 15.15 -1.65
C HIS A 261 24.57 16.47 -1.28
N ARG A 262 23.75 17.01 -2.17
CA ARG A 262 22.98 18.24 -1.91
C ARG A 262 22.03 18.08 -0.73
N ARG A 263 21.30 16.97 -0.65
CA ARG A 263 20.40 16.67 0.48
C ARG A 263 21.13 16.55 1.81
N TYR A 264 22.31 15.92 1.82
CA TYR A 264 23.03 15.61 3.05
C TYR A 264 24.00 16.70 3.51
N SER A 265 24.49 17.53 2.59
CA SER A 265 25.58 18.48 2.87
C SER A 265 25.34 19.88 2.31
N GLY A 266 24.20 20.11 1.65
CA GLY A 266 23.85 21.41 1.07
C GLY A 266 24.41 21.65 -0.34
N ASP A 267 23.97 22.73 -0.96
CA ASP A 267 24.30 23.07 -2.36
C ASP A 267 25.79 23.28 -2.59
N GLU A 268 26.45 24.07 -1.74
CA GLU A 268 27.87 24.41 -1.91
C GLU A 268 28.77 23.17 -1.90
N ALA A 269 28.55 22.26 -0.94
CA ALA A 269 29.29 21.01 -0.85
C ALA A 269 29.04 20.10 -2.06
N ALA A 270 27.80 20.01 -2.54
CA ALA A 270 27.45 19.20 -3.70
C ALA A 270 28.11 19.71 -5.00
N GLU A 271 28.15 21.03 -5.18
CA GLU A 271 28.81 21.66 -6.32
C GLU A 271 30.34 21.45 -6.28
N ALA A 272 30.94 21.55 -5.09
CA ALA A 272 32.36 21.23 -4.89
C ALA A 272 32.68 19.76 -5.24
N VAL A 273 31.85 18.82 -4.75
CA VAL A 273 31.98 17.39 -5.09
C VAL A 273 31.87 17.18 -6.61
N ARG A 274 30.91 17.82 -7.28
CA ARG A 274 30.78 17.71 -8.75
C ARG A 274 32.05 18.16 -9.46
N ALA A 275 32.57 19.33 -9.12
CA ALA A 275 33.77 19.89 -9.75
C ALA A 275 35.02 19.03 -9.52
N ASP A 276 35.10 18.33 -8.38
CA ASP A 276 36.20 17.43 -8.05
C ASP A 276 36.18 16.15 -8.89
N ILE A 277 35.00 15.54 -9.07
CA ILE A 277 34.88 14.23 -9.73
C ILE A 277 34.75 14.32 -11.25
N ASP A 278 34.20 15.42 -11.79
CA ASP A 278 33.93 15.59 -13.22
C ASP A 278 35.23 15.72 -14.02
N LYS A 279 35.76 14.57 -14.42
CA LYS A 279 37.01 14.43 -15.18
C LYS A 279 36.74 13.64 -16.47
N PRO A 280 37.52 13.89 -17.54
CA PRO A 280 37.42 13.09 -18.77
C PRO A 280 37.54 11.59 -18.49
N GLY A 281 36.61 10.80 -19.03
CA GLY A 281 36.58 9.36 -18.85
C GLY A 281 35.95 8.89 -17.52
N LEU A 282 35.39 9.79 -16.70
CA LEU A 282 34.58 9.39 -15.56
C LEU A 282 33.40 8.53 -16.05
N VAL A 283 33.23 7.38 -15.40
CA VAL A 283 32.04 6.55 -15.53
C VAL A 283 31.48 6.32 -14.13
N MET A 284 30.19 6.54 -13.98
CA MET A 284 29.45 6.29 -12.75
C MET A 284 28.35 5.25 -12.97
N ALA A 285 27.76 4.77 -11.89
CA ALA A 285 26.62 3.87 -11.92
C ALA A 285 25.58 4.30 -10.89
N ARG A 286 24.32 4.35 -11.35
CA ARG A 286 23.12 4.46 -10.52
C ARG A 286 22.63 3.06 -10.17
N ILE A 287 22.33 2.84 -8.90
CA ILE A 287 21.77 1.60 -8.37
C ILE A 287 20.42 1.93 -7.75
N ALA A 288 19.36 1.32 -8.27
CA ALA A 288 17.99 1.53 -7.78
C ALA A 288 17.40 0.20 -7.31
N LEU A 289 17.06 0.13 -6.01
CA LEU A 289 16.31 -0.97 -5.42
C LEU A 289 14.82 -0.63 -5.46
N ARG A 290 14.03 -1.57 -5.98
CA ARG A 290 12.57 -1.59 -5.80
C ARG A 290 12.23 -2.55 -4.66
N PRO A 291 11.68 -2.09 -3.52
CA PRO A 291 11.34 -2.97 -2.42
C PRO A 291 10.27 -3.98 -2.83
N THR A 292 10.50 -5.25 -2.50
CA THR A 292 9.52 -6.34 -2.58
C THR A 292 9.21 -6.92 -1.20
N TRP A 293 9.94 -6.48 -0.18
CA TRP A 293 9.74 -6.77 1.22
C TRP A 293 10.15 -5.55 2.03
N VAL A 294 9.31 -5.12 2.97
CA VAL A 294 9.54 -3.93 3.80
C VAL A 294 9.33 -4.31 5.25
N GLY A 295 10.16 -3.79 6.14
CA GLY A 295 9.99 -3.96 7.57
C GLY A 295 10.19 -2.64 8.31
N VAL A 296 9.36 -2.40 9.31
CA VAL A 296 9.38 -1.19 10.14
C VAL A 296 9.38 -1.57 11.60
N VAL A 297 10.34 -1.06 12.37
CA VAL A 297 10.48 -1.29 13.80
C VAL A 297 10.70 0.06 14.48
N ASP A 298 9.97 0.32 15.56
CA ASP A 298 10.08 1.56 16.35
C ASP A 298 10.23 1.28 17.86
N PHE A 299 10.13 0.01 18.28
CA PHE A 299 10.16 -0.43 19.69
C PHE A 299 9.12 0.25 20.60
N VAL A 300 8.11 0.90 20.04
CA VAL A 300 6.97 1.49 20.75
C VAL A 300 5.70 0.74 20.37
N ARG A 301 5.45 0.62 19.07
CA ARG A 301 4.25 0.02 18.50
C ARG A 301 4.57 -1.15 17.58
N ARG A 302 5.77 -1.21 17.00
CA ARG A 302 6.23 -2.30 16.13
C ARG A 302 7.56 -2.87 16.63
N PHE A 303 7.57 -4.18 16.82
CA PHE A 303 8.70 -4.92 17.34
C PHE A 303 9.27 -5.91 16.30
N PRO A 304 10.54 -6.30 16.43
CA PRO A 304 11.17 -7.27 15.54
C PRO A 304 10.37 -8.58 15.45
N GLY A 305 10.22 -9.09 14.21
CA GLY A 305 9.51 -10.34 13.94
C GLY A 305 7.97 -10.23 14.00
N GLY A 306 7.42 -9.01 14.02
CA GLY A 306 5.97 -8.82 14.08
C GLY A 306 5.36 -9.11 15.45
N ALA A 307 6.20 -9.18 16.49
CA ALA A 307 5.76 -9.44 17.85
C ALA A 307 4.92 -8.27 18.40
N THR A 308 3.99 -8.58 19.29
CA THR A 308 3.35 -7.57 20.15
C THR A 308 4.35 -7.05 21.20
N ALA A 309 4.02 -5.92 21.84
CA ALA A 309 4.83 -5.39 22.94
C ALA A 309 5.01 -6.41 24.08
N GLU A 310 3.94 -7.16 24.41
CA GLU A 310 3.96 -8.19 25.43
C GLU A 310 4.83 -9.39 25.02
N GLU A 311 4.68 -9.88 23.79
CA GLU A 311 5.52 -10.96 23.26
C GLU A 311 6.99 -10.57 23.20
N PHE A 312 7.29 -9.31 22.86
CA PHE A 312 8.66 -8.82 22.84
C PHE A 312 9.25 -8.70 24.24
N ALA A 313 8.49 -8.18 25.22
CA ALA A 313 8.92 -8.11 26.61
C ALA A 313 9.16 -9.50 27.23
N ASN A 314 8.40 -10.51 26.80
CA ASN A 314 8.54 -11.88 27.28
C ASN A 314 9.72 -12.65 26.67
N LYS A 315 10.43 -12.09 25.67
CA LYS A 315 11.59 -12.74 25.04
C LYS A 315 12.90 -12.62 25.83
N GLY A 316 12.91 -11.87 26.93
CA GLY A 316 14.08 -11.68 27.81
C GLY A 316 14.87 -10.44 27.45
#